data_AF-A0A260PWZ2-F1
#
_entry.id   AF-A0A260PWZ2-F1
#
_cell.length_a   1.000
_cell.length_b   1.000
_cell.length_c   1.000
_cell.angle_alpha   90.00
_cell.angle_beta   90.00
_cell.angle_gamma   90.00
#
_symmetry.space_group_name_H-M   'P 1'
#
loop_
_entity.id
_entity.type
_entity.pdbx_description
1 polymer ?
#
loop_
_entity_poly.entity_id
_entity_poly.type
_entity_poly.pdbx_seq_one_letter_code
_entity_poly.pdbx_strand_id
1 'polypeptide(L)'
;MHNEDHREANRGLLDSLLSAVALVVGGGLGVLGAVWALRVAPDLPSIFAVPVRDRGVTAPDVPLTYWLTWFIPPIAVYGCYGLIVWAARPSMWVSVCTIGSFTAIYGLLALLWISLDVGGFSPG
;
A
#
# COMPACT_ATOMS: atom_id res chain seq x y z
N MET A 1 0.03 -32.58 -31.67
CA MET A 1 0.71 -32.86 -30.39
C MET A 1 1.90 -31.94 -30.14
N HIS A 2 3.05 -32.08 -30.81
CA HIS A 2 4.25 -31.26 -30.48
C HIS A 2 4.06 -29.72 -30.56
N ASN A 3 3.19 -29.21 -31.43
CA ASN A 3 2.96 -27.76 -31.59
C ASN A 3 1.98 -27.16 -30.55
N GLU A 4 1.17 -27.99 -29.89
CA GLU A 4 0.22 -27.55 -28.87
C GLU A 4 0.91 -27.38 -27.52
N ASP A 5 1.83 -28.28 -27.17
CA ASP A 5 2.65 -28.19 -25.95
C ASP A 5 3.47 -26.89 -25.88
N HIS A 6 4.08 -26.47 -27.00
CA HIS A 6 4.83 -25.20 -27.06
C HIS A 6 3.95 -23.97 -26.87
N ARG A 7 2.70 -24.02 -27.34
CA ARG A 7 1.75 -22.90 -27.22
C ARG A 7 1.24 -22.76 -25.79
N GLU A 8 1.01 -23.88 -25.11
CA GLU A 8 0.61 -23.89 -23.70
C GLU A 8 1.75 -23.44 -22.79
N ALA A 9 2.97 -23.93 -23.03
CA ALA A 9 4.17 -23.49 -22.31
C ALA A 9 4.40 -21.98 -22.44
N ASN A 10 4.30 -21.42 -23.65
CA ASN A 10 4.46 -19.97 -23.87
C ASN A 10 3.37 -19.13 -23.19
N ARG A 11 2.12 -19.63 -23.14
CA ARG A 11 1.03 -18.95 -22.43
C ARG A 11 1.28 -18.93 -20.93
N GLY A 12 1.68 -20.06 -20.35
CA GLY A 12 2.01 -20.12 -18.92
C GLY A 12 3.19 -19.20 -18.54
N LEU A 13 4.20 -19.12 -19.41
CA LEU A 13 5.35 -18.23 -19.21
C LEU A 13 4.93 -16.75 -19.29
N LEU A 14 4.09 -16.39 -20.26
CA LEU A 14 3.54 -15.04 -20.39
C LEU A 14 2.71 -14.64 -19.16
N ASP A 15 1.83 -15.51 -18.70
CA ASP A 15 1.00 -15.24 -17.51
C ASP A 15 1.86 -15.06 -16.26
N SER A 16 2.90 -15.89 -16.10
CA SER A 16 3.85 -15.76 -14.99
C SER A 16 4.64 -14.45 -15.04
N LEU A 17 5.11 -14.06 -16.23
CA LEU A 17 5.80 -12.78 -16.43
C LEU A 17 4.89 -11.59 -16.14
N LEU A 18 3.63 -11.62 -16.62
CA LEU A 18 2.65 -10.58 -16.35
C LEU A 18 2.34 -10.46 -14.85
N SER A 19 2.22 -11.59 -14.15
CA SER A 19 2.06 -11.61 -12.69
C SER A 19 3.29 -11.06 -11.96
N ALA A 20 4.51 -11.39 -12.41
CA ALA A 20 5.73 -10.84 -11.81
C ALA A 20 5.82 -9.32 -12.00
N VAL A 21 5.51 -8.83 -13.21
CA VAL A 21 5.45 -7.38 -13.49
C VAL A 21 4.37 -6.71 -12.64
N ALA A 22 3.19 -7.33 -12.52
CA ALA A 22 2.11 -6.85 -11.66
C ALA A 22 2.53 -6.71 -10.19
N LEU A 23 3.27 -7.69 -9.64
CA LEU A 23 3.81 -7.61 -8.28
C LEU A 23 4.77 -6.41 -8.11
N VAL A 24 5.65 -6.19 -9.08
CA VAL A 24 6.61 -5.08 -9.05
C VAL A 24 5.88 -3.73 -9.15
N VAL A 25 4.90 -3.62 -10.06
CA VAL A 25 4.11 -2.41 -10.26
C VAL A 25 3.30 -2.08 -9.01
N GLY A 26 2.55 -3.05 -8.47
CA GLY A 26 1.76 -2.84 -7.26
C GLY A 26 2.62 -2.48 -6.06
N GLY A 27 3.74 -3.19 -5.86
CA GLY A 27 4.71 -2.86 -4.82
C GLY A 27 5.32 -1.47 -4.96
N GLY A 28 5.70 -1.08 -6.18
CA GLY A 28 6.21 0.26 -6.48
C GLY A 28 5.18 1.36 -6.19
N LEU A 29 3.91 1.15 -6.55
CA LEU A 29 2.82 2.04 -6.17
C LEU A 29 2.63 2.11 -4.65
N GLY A 30 2.85 1.00 -3.94
CA GLY A 30 2.80 0.96 -2.48
C GLY A 30 3.88 1.83 -1.85
N VAL A 31 5.13 1.73 -2.32
CA VAL A 31 6.22 2.59 -1.87
C VAL A 31 5.93 4.06 -2.20
N LEU A 32 5.53 4.36 -3.43
CA LEU A 32 5.24 5.73 -3.86
C LEU A 32 4.10 6.35 -3.05
N GLY A 33 3.02 5.60 -2.81
CA GLY A 33 1.91 6.04 -1.98
C GLY A 33 2.32 6.32 -0.54
N ALA A 34 3.17 5.47 0.04
CA ALA A 34 3.68 5.66 1.40
C ALA A 34 4.61 6.88 1.49
N VAL A 35 5.53 7.04 0.54
CA VAL A 35 6.42 8.22 0.46
C VAL A 35 5.60 9.49 0.28
N TRP A 36 4.58 9.47 -0.58
CA TRP A 36 3.69 10.61 -0.74
C TRP A 36 2.97 10.94 0.58
N ALA A 37 2.41 9.94 1.26
CA ALA A 37 1.73 10.15 2.54
C ALA A 37 2.67 10.76 3.59
N LEU A 38 3.90 10.26 3.69
CA LEU A 38 4.92 10.81 4.60
C LEU A 38 5.30 12.26 4.30
N ARG A 39 5.28 12.65 3.03
CA ARG A 39 5.63 14.03 2.61
C ARG A 39 4.49 15.02 2.81
N VAL A 40 3.25 14.52 2.85
CA VAL A 40 2.03 15.35 2.89
C VAL A 40 1.37 15.31 4.27
N ALA A 41 1.65 14.29 5.08
CA ALA A 41 1.15 14.18 6.44
C ALA A 41 1.51 15.46 7.22
N PRO A 42 0.53 16.06 7.92
CA PRO A 42 0.80 17.21 8.76
C PRO A 42 1.68 16.79 9.93
N ASP A 43 2.62 17.66 10.31
CA ASP A 43 3.47 17.43 11.47
C ASP A 43 2.59 17.28 12.73
N LEU A 44 2.81 16.17 13.44
CA LEU A 44 2.14 15.94 14.71
C LEU A 44 2.83 16.75 15.82
N PRO A 45 2.07 17.28 16.80
CA PRO A 45 2.65 17.91 17.98
C PRO A 45 3.66 17.00 18.70
N SER A 46 4.67 17.60 19.34
CA SER A 46 5.75 16.86 20.02
C SER A 46 5.27 15.90 21.11
N ILE A 47 4.06 16.08 21.66
CA ILE A 47 3.45 15.16 22.62
C ILE A 47 3.28 13.74 22.05
N PHE A 48 3.21 13.59 20.72
CA PHE A 48 3.11 12.31 20.05
C PHE A 48 4.43 11.53 20.03
N ALA A 49 5.58 12.17 20.30
CA ALA A 49 6.85 11.47 20.49
C ALA A 49 6.86 10.65 21.79
N VAL A 50 6.08 11.05 22.80
CA VAL A 50 5.95 10.32 24.07
C VAL A 50 5.11 9.06 23.85
N PRO A 51 5.49 7.89 24.41
CA PRO A 51 4.68 6.68 24.32
C PRO A 51 3.24 6.90 24.76
N VAL A 52 2.28 6.30 24.04
CA VAL A 52 0.83 6.46 24.33
C VAL A 52 0.49 6.17 25.80
N ARG A 53 1.18 5.21 26.43
CA ARG A 53 0.95 4.82 27.84
C ARG A 53 1.35 5.88 28.85
N ASP A 54 2.28 6.76 28.46
CA ASP A 54 2.84 7.81 29.31
C ASP A 54 2.24 9.18 28.98
N ARG A 55 1.37 9.26 27.95
CA ARG A 55 0.60 10.46 27.67
C ARG A 55 -0.45 10.66 28.77
N GLY A 56 -0.41 11.83 29.40
CA GLY A 56 -1.45 12.22 30.36
C GLY A 56 -2.84 12.23 29.70
N VAL A 57 -3.88 12.14 30.53
CA VAL A 57 -5.31 12.06 30.13
C VAL A 57 -5.76 13.26 29.26
N THR A 58 -4.98 14.35 29.22
CA THR A 58 -5.24 15.58 28.46
C THR A 58 -4.52 15.66 27.11
N ALA A 59 -3.88 14.58 26.64
CA ALA A 59 -3.24 14.59 25.33
C ALA A 59 -4.29 14.79 24.20
N PRO A 60 -4.01 15.67 23.21
CA PRO A 60 -4.90 15.85 22.08
C PRO A 60 -4.94 14.60 21.20
N ASP A 61 -6.08 14.33 20.57
CA ASP A 61 -6.21 13.27 19.60
C ASP A 61 -5.44 13.57 18.30
N VAL A 62 -5.07 12.51 17.57
CA VAL A 62 -4.43 12.65 16.26
C VAL A 62 -5.40 13.36 15.30
N PRO A 63 -4.98 14.43 14.62
CA PRO A 63 -5.85 15.17 13.71
C PRO A 63 -6.44 14.28 12.61
N LEU A 64 -7.71 14.51 12.27
CA LEU A 64 -8.37 13.79 11.16
C LEU A 64 -7.60 13.94 9.85
N THR A 65 -6.99 15.10 9.61
CA THR A 65 -6.18 15.39 8.42
C THR A 65 -5.01 14.43 8.28
N TYR A 66 -4.38 14.00 9.38
CA TYR A 66 -3.32 13.00 9.36
C TYR A 66 -3.84 11.63 8.91
N TRP A 67 -5.01 11.20 9.38
CA TRP A 67 -5.60 9.94 8.93
C TRP A 67 -5.97 9.99 7.44
N LEU A 68 -6.51 11.12 6.99
CA LEU A 68 -6.88 11.31 5.59
C LEU A 68 -5.68 11.18 4.65
N THR A 69 -4.49 11.66 5.02
CA THR A 69 -3.29 11.50 4.17
C THR A 69 -2.90 10.03 3.98
N TRP A 70 -3.14 9.18 4.98
CA TRP A 70 -2.93 7.72 4.87
C TRP A 70 -4.08 6.98 4.15
N PHE A 71 -5.25 7.58 4.01
CA PHE A 71 -6.36 6.97 3.25
C PHE A 71 -6.40 7.38 1.78
N ILE A 72 -5.83 8.52 1.40
CA ILE A 72 -5.85 9.00 0.01
C ILE A 72 -5.17 8.02 -0.97
N PRO A 73 -3.94 7.52 -0.73
CA PRO A 73 -3.30 6.59 -1.64
C PRO A 73 -4.10 5.29 -1.91
N PRO A 74 -4.59 4.55 -0.89
CA PRO A 74 -5.38 3.36 -1.16
C PRO A 74 -6.71 3.68 -1.84
N ILE A 75 -7.38 4.78 -1.50
CA ILE A 75 -8.62 5.19 -2.20
C ILE A 75 -8.35 5.46 -3.68
N ALA A 76 -7.29 6.21 -4.00
CA ALA A 76 -6.92 6.51 -5.38
C ALA A 76 -6.56 5.23 -6.14
N VAL A 77 -5.71 4.39 -5.57
CA VAL A 77 -5.26 3.15 -6.23
C VAL A 77 -6.42 2.18 -6.41
N TYR A 78 -7.20 1.88 -5.38
CA TYR A 78 -8.34 0.96 -5.52
C TYR A 78 -9.45 1.53 -6.40
N GLY A 79 -9.69 2.84 -6.36
CA GLY A 79 -10.66 3.51 -7.22
C GLY A 79 -10.28 3.43 -8.70
N CYS A 80 -9.05 3.85 -9.05
CA CYS A 80 -8.53 3.73 -10.41
C CYS A 80 -8.49 2.26 -10.86
N TYR A 81 -8.06 1.36 -9.98
CA TYR A 81 -7.97 -0.06 -10.27
C TYR A 81 -9.34 -0.69 -10.56
N GLY A 82 -10.35 -0.37 -9.74
CA GLY A 82 -11.73 -0.84 -9.95
C GLY A 82 -12.28 -0.40 -11.31
N LEU A 83 -12.01 0.84 -11.72
CA LEU A 83 -12.40 1.35 -13.04
C LEU A 83 -11.70 0.61 -14.18
N ILE A 84 -10.39 0.35 -14.05
CA ILE A 84 -9.62 -0.39 -15.05
C ILE A 84 -10.13 -1.82 -15.19
N VAL A 85 -10.35 -2.52 -14.06
CA VAL A 85 -10.86 -3.89 -14.08
C VAL A 85 -12.25 -3.94 -14.72
N TRP A 86 -13.11 -2.98 -14.38
CA TRP A 86 -14.45 -2.90 -14.95
C TRP A 86 -14.43 -2.68 -16.47
N ALA A 87 -13.54 -1.81 -16.97
CA ALA A 87 -13.45 -1.49 -18.39
C ALA A 87 -12.71 -2.55 -19.22
N ALA A 88 -11.58 -3.06 -18.73
CA ALA A 88 -10.66 -3.88 -19.51
C ALA A 88 -10.77 -5.39 -19.24
N ARG A 89 -11.51 -5.80 -18.18
CA ARG A 89 -11.63 -7.20 -17.72
C ARG A 89 -10.29 -7.97 -17.78
N PRO A 90 -9.23 -7.45 -17.13
CA PRO A 90 -7.91 -8.09 -17.15
C PRO A 90 -7.94 -9.46 -16.48
N SER A 91 -6.88 -10.24 -16.68
CA SER A 91 -6.68 -11.53 -16.01
C SER A 91 -6.80 -11.38 -14.49
N MET A 92 -7.56 -12.28 -13.87
CA MET A 92 -7.82 -12.29 -12.42
C MET A 92 -6.52 -12.41 -11.62
N TRP A 93 -5.56 -13.21 -12.08
CA TRP A 93 -4.29 -13.42 -11.37
C TRP A 93 -3.39 -12.19 -11.39
N VAL A 94 -3.24 -11.53 -12.53
CA VAL A 94 -2.51 -10.26 -12.67
C VAL A 94 -3.10 -9.20 -11.75
N SER A 95 -4.43 -9.21 -11.63
CA SER A 95 -5.16 -8.31 -10.75
C SER A 95 -4.85 -8.52 -9.28
N VAL A 96 -4.93 -9.77 -8.83
CA VAL A 96 -4.64 -10.16 -7.45
C VAL A 96 -3.18 -9.86 -7.10
N CYS A 97 -2.24 -10.11 -8.01
CA CYS A 97 -0.83 -9.78 -7.82
C CYS A 97 -0.60 -8.27 -7.64
N THR A 98 -1.21 -7.45 -8.50
CA THR A 98 -1.03 -5.99 -8.45
C THR A 98 -1.58 -5.41 -7.15
N ILE A 99 -2.84 -5.73 -6.84
CA ILE A 99 -3.48 -5.21 -5.62
C ILE A 99 -2.86 -5.81 -4.36
N GLY A 100 -2.59 -7.11 -4.35
CA GLY A 100 -1.99 -7.78 -3.20
C GLY A 100 -0.61 -7.23 -2.84
N SER A 101 0.26 -7.01 -3.83
CA SER A 101 1.58 -6.41 -3.58
C SER A 101 1.49 -4.96 -3.12
N PHE A 102 0.58 -4.16 -3.70
CA PHE A 102 0.29 -2.81 -3.23
C PHE A 102 -0.16 -2.81 -1.77
N THR A 103 -1.19 -3.58 -1.43
CA THR A 103 -1.73 -3.66 -0.08
C THR A 103 -0.67 -4.11 0.92
N ALA A 104 0.12 -5.12 0.57
CA ALA A 104 1.18 -5.64 1.44
C ALA A 104 2.25 -4.58 1.71
N ILE A 105 2.81 -3.96 0.67
CA ILE A 105 3.93 -3.02 0.83
C ILE A 105 3.45 -1.70 1.43
N TYR A 106 2.36 -1.13 0.92
CA TYR A 106 1.77 0.09 1.47
C TYR A 106 1.36 -0.10 2.92
N GLY A 107 0.64 -1.19 3.21
CA GLY A 107 0.15 -1.51 4.54
C GLY A 107 1.29 -1.67 5.56
N LEU A 108 2.36 -2.40 5.19
CA LEU A 108 3.53 -2.55 6.06
C LEU A 108 4.20 -1.20 6.35
N LEU A 109 4.42 -0.37 5.33
CA LEU A 109 5.04 0.94 5.50
C LEU A 109 4.15 1.89 6.32
N ALA A 110 2.85 1.92 6.03
CA ALA A 110 1.89 2.74 6.75
C ALA A 110 1.79 2.32 8.21
N LEU A 111 1.65 1.01 8.49
CA LEU A 111 1.60 0.50 9.86
C LEU A 111 2.88 0.82 10.64
N LEU A 112 4.05 0.64 10.01
CA LEU A 112 5.32 0.98 10.63
C LEU A 112 5.33 2.46 11.02
N TRP A 113 5.17 3.36 10.04
CA TRP A 113 5.29 4.80 10.26
C TRP A 113 4.21 5.36 11.18
N ILE A 114 2.95 4.96 11.01
CA ILE A 114 1.87 5.37 11.92
C ILE A 114 2.16 4.90 13.35
N SER A 115 2.74 3.71 13.52
CA SER A 115 3.14 3.24 14.86
C SER A 115 4.26 4.10 15.45
N LEU A 116 5.18 4.60 14.63
CA LEU A 116 6.23 5.51 15.08
C LEU A 116 5.65 6.87 15.49
N ASP A 117 4.81 7.43 14.63
CA ASP A 117 4.26 8.78 14.77
C ASP A 117 3.22 8.85 15.89
N VAL A 118 2.33 7.86 15.98
CA VAL A 118 1.21 7.86 16.93
C VAL A 118 1.50 7.02 18.17
N GLY A 119 2.33 5.98 18.07
CA GLY A 119 2.69 5.13 19.20
C GLY A 119 3.72 5.77 20.14
N GLY A 120 4.58 6.63 19.61
CA GLY A 120 5.70 7.27 20.32
C GLY A 120 6.91 6.35 20.47
N PHE A 121 8.10 6.95 20.55
CA PHE A 121 9.36 6.25 20.80
C PHE A 121 9.90 6.65 22.17
N SER A 122 10.09 5.67 23.05
CA SER A 122 10.95 5.85 24.23
C SER A 122 12.35 5.33 23.89
N PRO A 123 13.40 6.17 23.88
CA PRO A 123 14.75 5.67 24.14
C PRO A 123 14.79 5.31 25.62
N GLY A 124 14.63 4.02 25.92
CA GLY A 124 14.87 3.51 27.27
C GLY A 124 16.28 3.77 27.75
#